data_AF-A0A2A5EMZ8-F1
#
_entry.id   AF-A0A2A5EMZ8-F1
#
_cell.length_a   1.000
_cell.length_b   1.000
_cell.length_c   1.000
_cell.angle_alpha   90.00
_cell.angle_beta   90.00
_cell.angle_gamma   90.00
#
_symmetry.space_group_name_H-M   'P 1'
#
loop_
_entity.id
_entity.type
_entity.pdbx_description
1 polymer ?
#
loop_
_entity_poly.entity_id
_entity_poly.type
_entity_poly.pdbx_seq_one_letter_code
_entity_poly.pdbx_strand_id
1 'polypeptide(L)'
;MTHDPALWQDATFWVLVTSLIFVGLLVYFGIPALLTNALDKRADDIRNELDEARKLREEAQQVLASYQRKQRDAEKEAEAIIEQARAEAERLADETQAALAQQVERRTRLAEEKIGQAEVQALQEVRAIAADVAVAAARRIIEEKLDDTKATQLIDKSIAEVKAKLH
;
A
#
# COMPACT_ATOMS: atom_id res chain seq x y z
N MET A 1 2.92 -15.18 118.08
CA MET A 1 1.90 -16.13 117.62
C MET A 1 0.61 -15.36 117.42
N THR A 2 0.44 -14.75 116.25
CA THR A 2 -0.80 -14.07 115.86
C THR A 2 -1.17 -14.66 114.51
N HIS A 3 -2.35 -15.27 114.48
CA HIS A 3 -2.85 -16.14 113.44
C HIS A 3 -2.82 -15.46 112.07
N ASP A 4 -2.21 -16.13 111.08
CA ASP A 4 -2.48 -15.82 109.68
C ASP A 4 -4.00 -15.86 109.48
N PRO A 5 -4.64 -14.75 109.05
CA PRO A 5 -6.05 -14.80 108.70
C PRO A 5 -6.20 -15.82 107.58
N ALA A 6 -7.08 -16.79 107.79
CA ALA A 6 -7.31 -17.84 106.81
C ALA A 6 -7.55 -17.18 105.44
N LEU A 7 -6.90 -17.67 104.39
CA LEU A 7 -6.89 -17.09 103.03
C LEU A 7 -8.28 -16.67 102.52
N TRP A 8 -9.34 -17.29 103.04
CA TRP A 8 -10.75 -17.03 102.79
C TRP A 8 -11.31 -15.71 103.35
N GLN A 9 -10.58 -15.02 104.24
CA GLN A 9 -10.96 -13.72 104.84
C GLN A 9 -10.29 -12.51 104.16
N ASP A 10 -9.35 -12.73 103.23
CA ASP A 10 -8.69 -11.66 102.49
C ASP A 10 -9.51 -11.27 101.24
N ALA A 11 -9.75 -9.97 101.06
CA ALA A 11 -10.45 -9.43 99.89
C ALA A 11 -9.68 -9.73 98.60
N THR A 12 -8.35 -9.75 98.65
CA THR A 12 -7.49 -10.07 97.51
C THR A 12 -7.72 -11.48 96.99
N PHE A 13 -7.99 -12.45 97.88
CA PHE A 13 -8.30 -13.83 97.49
C PHE A 13 -9.60 -13.91 96.70
N TRP A 14 -10.67 -13.26 97.17
CA TRP A 14 -11.95 -13.23 96.45
C TRP A 14 -11.88 -12.45 95.13
N VAL A 15 -11.08 -11.38 95.03
CA VAL A 15 -10.81 -10.68 93.77
C VAL A 15 -10.10 -11.59 92.77
N LEU A 16 -9.11 -12.37 93.20
CA LEU A 16 -8.41 -13.32 92.35
C LEU A 16 -9.32 -14.46 91.88
N VAL A 17 -10.15 -15.01 92.78
CA VAL A 17 -11.12 -16.06 92.44
C VAL A 17 -12.16 -15.55 91.43
N THR A 18 -12.74 -14.37 91.66
CA THR A 18 -13.72 -13.77 90.74
C THR A 18 -13.09 -13.38 89.39
N SER A 19 -11.85 -12.88 89.38
CA SER A 19 -11.09 -12.62 88.16
C SER A 19 -10.82 -13.90 87.35
N LEU A 20 -10.43 -14.99 88.01
CA LEU A 20 -10.24 -16.28 87.35
C LEU A 20 -11.55 -16.87 86.81
N ILE A 21 -12.65 -16.76 87.56
CA ILE A 21 -13.98 -17.18 87.08
C ILE A 21 -14.39 -16.34 85.87
N PHE A 22 -14.17 -15.02 85.91
CA PHE A 22 -14.48 -14.11 84.80
C PHE A 22 -13.65 -14.43 83.55
N VAL A 23 -12.32 -14.60 83.69
CA VAL A 23 -11.44 -14.99 82.58
C VAL A 23 -11.82 -16.39 82.06
N GLY A 24 -12.13 -17.33 82.94
CA GLY A 24 -12.63 -18.65 82.58
C GLY A 24 -13.93 -18.59 81.78
N LEU A 25 -14.86 -17.71 82.18
CA LEU A 25 -16.09 -17.44 81.44
C LEU A 25 -15.81 -16.85 80.05
N LEU A 26 -14.91 -15.86 79.94
CA LEU A 26 -14.53 -15.26 78.67
C LEU A 26 -13.90 -16.27 77.70
N VAL A 27 -13.07 -17.17 78.22
CA VAL A 27 -12.48 -18.27 77.44
C VAL A 27 -13.54 -19.30 77.05
N TYR A 28 -14.44 -19.66 77.97
CA TYR A 28 -15.55 -20.59 77.71
C TYR A 28 -16.52 -20.06 76.64
N PHE A 29 -16.83 -18.76 76.66
CA PHE A 29 -17.62 -18.09 75.61
C PHE A 29 -16.82 -17.79 74.34
N GLY A 30 -15.54 -18.18 74.27
CA GLY A 30 -14.74 -18.10 73.05
C GLY A 30 -14.34 -16.70 72.61
N ILE A 31 -14.46 -15.69 73.48
CA ILE A 31 -14.15 -14.29 73.14
C ILE A 31 -12.70 -14.11 72.64
N PRO A 32 -11.67 -14.74 73.24
CA PRO A 32 -10.30 -14.66 72.71
C PRO A 32 -10.16 -15.26 71.30
N ALA A 33 -10.88 -16.35 71.01
CA ALA A 33 -10.87 -16.99 69.69
C ALA A 33 -11.58 -16.13 68.64
N LEU A 34 -12.66 -15.44 69.00
CA LEU A 34 -13.36 -14.51 68.09
C LEU A 34 -12.47 -13.32 67.71
N LEU A 35 -11.75 -12.75 68.68
CA LEU A 35 -10.85 -11.61 68.44
C LEU A 35 -9.65 -11.99 67.56
N THR A 36 -9.04 -13.16 67.82
CA THR A 36 -7.92 -13.67 67.01
C THR A 36 -8.37 -13.98 65.59
N ASN A 37 -9.48 -14.70 65.40
CA ASN A 37 -10.04 -14.97 64.08
C ASN A 37 -10.41 -13.69 63.31
N ALA A 38 -10.91 -12.65 63.99
CA ALA A 38 -11.23 -11.38 63.34
C ALA A 38 -9.98 -10.62 62.87
N LEU A 39 -8.89 -10.69 63.64
CA LEU A 39 -7.59 -10.11 63.27
C LEU A 39 -6.93 -10.91 62.13
N ASP A 40 -6.96 -12.24 62.20
CA ASP A 40 -6.44 -13.11 61.16
C ASP A 40 -7.19 -12.91 59.84
N LYS A 41 -8.53 -12.85 59.88
CA LYS A 41 -9.34 -12.54 58.71
C LYS A 41 -8.96 -11.20 58.08
N ARG A 42 -8.78 -10.15 58.90
CA ARG A 42 -8.32 -8.85 58.40
C ARG A 42 -6.93 -8.92 57.79
N ALA A 43 -6.01 -9.67 58.41
CA ALA A 43 -4.67 -9.83 57.88
C ALA A 43 -4.68 -10.56 56.52
N ASP A 44 -5.53 -11.57 56.38
CA ASP A 44 -5.69 -12.32 55.13
C ASP A 44 -6.38 -11.49 54.05
N ASP A 45 -7.41 -10.72 54.39
CA ASP A 45 -8.06 -9.79 53.46
C ASP A 45 -7.04 -8.76 52.92
N ILE A 46 -6.23 -8.15 53.80
CA ILE A 46 -5.17 -7.20 53.39
C ILE A 46 -4.10 -7.89 52.53
N ARG A 47 -3.68 -9.12 52.86
CA ARG A 47 -2.73 -9.88 52.04
C ARG A 47 -3.28 -10.12 50.65
N ASN A 48 -4.54 -10.57 50.56
CA ASN A 48 -5.21 -10.83 49.28
C ASN A 48 -5.32 -9.55 48.45
N GLU A 49 -5.73 -8.42 49.04
CA GLU A 49 -5.79 -7.13 48.35
C GLU A 49 -4.42 -6.66 47.86
N LEU A 50 -3.36 -6.83 48.66
CA LEU A 50 -1.99 -6.48 48.25
C LEU A 50 -1.47 -7.38 47.13
N ASP A 51 -1.78 -8.67 47.16
CA ASP A 51 -1.39 -9.62 46.12
C ASP A 51 -2.15 -9.35 44.81
N GLU A 52 -3.45 -9.05 44.90
CA GLU A 52 -4.24 -8.62 43.74
C GLU A 52 -3.72 -7.31 43.15
N ALA A 53 -3.42 -6.31 43.99
CA ALA A 53 -2.85 -5.04 43.54
C ALA A 53 -1.47 -5.22 42.87
N ARG A 54 -0.64 -6.14 43.39
CA ARG A 54 0.64 -6.50 42.77
C ARG A 54 0.44 -7.15 41.41
N LYS A 55 -0.46 -8.12 41.33
CA LYS A 55 -0.80 -8.81 40.08
C LYS A 55 -1.33 -7.83 39.03
N LEU A 56 -2.26 -6.97 39.41
CA LEU A 56 -2.82 -5.96 38.51
C LEU A 56 -1.75 -4.97 38.02
N ARG A 57 -0.82 -4.57 38.90
CA ARG A 57 0.30 -3.73 38.52
C ARG A 57 1.23 -4.44 37.53
N GLU A 58 1.53 -5.71 37.75
CA GLU A 58 2.36 -6.50 36.84
C GLU A 58 1.69 -6.65 35.48
N GLU A 59 0.40 -6.99 35.43
CA GLU A 59 -0.38 -7.05 34.19
C GLU A 59 -0.38 -5.70 33.46
N ALA A 60 -0.61 -4.59 34.17
CA ALA A 60 -0.55 -3.26 33.58
C ALA A 60 0.83 -2.93 32.99
N GLN A 61 1.92 -3.32 33.68
CA GLN A 61 3.28 -3.15 33.17
C GLN A 61 3.55 -4.01 31.93
N GLN A 62 3.07 -5.26 31.91
CA GLN A 62 3.20 -6.14 30.75
C GLN A 62 2.41 -5.60 29.55
N VAL A 63 1.19 -5.12 29.77
CA VAL A 63 0.36 -4.47 28.76
C VAL A 63 1.06 -3.23 28.22
N LEU A 64 1.54 -2.33 29.08
CA LEU A 64 2.27 -1.13 28.67
C LEU A 64 3.50 -1.47 27.82
N ALA A 65 4.31 -2.43 28.26
CA ALA A 65 5.47 -2.89 27.50
C ALA A 65 5.07 -3.48 26.13
N SER A 66 3.95 -4.21 26.06
CA SER A 66 3.43 -4.73 24.80
C SER A 66 2.96 -3.62 23.86
N TYR A 67 2.30 -2.58 24.37
CA TYR A 67 1.88 -1.43 23.59
C TYR A 67 3.07 -0.63 23.07
N GLN A 68 4.08 -0.39 23.91
CA GLN A 68 5.31 0.28 23.48
C GLN A 68 6.04 -0.50 22.39
N ARG A 69 6.12 -1.83 22.50
CA ARG A 69 6.67 -2.68 21.43
C ARG A 69 5.85 -2.55 20.15
N LYS A 70 4.53 -2.73 20.22
CA LYS A 70 3.62 -2.59 19.08
C LYS A 70 3.73 -1.23 18.41
N GLN A 71 3.84 -0.15 19.19
CA GLN A 71 4.00 1.20 18.66
C GLN A 71 5.31 1.33 17.87
N ARG A 72 6.44 0.88 18.43
CA ARG A 72 7.73 0.91 17.73
C ARG A 72 7.75 0.03 16.49
N ASP A 73 7.10 -1.12 16.53
CA ASP A 73 7.00 -2.02 15.38
C ASP A 73 6.12 -1.41 14.29
N ALA A 74 5.01 -0.77 14.65
CA ALA A 74 4.14 -0.05 13.72
C ALA A 74 4.85 1.17 13.08
N GLU A 75 5.65 1.91 13.85
CA GLU A 75 6.47 3.02 13.31
C GLU A 75 7.48 2.50 12.28
N LYS A 76 8.19 1.41 12.59
CA LYS A 76 9.12 0.79 11.64
C LYS A 76 8.43 0.23 10.40
N GLU A 77 7.27 -0.37 10.56
CA GLU A 77 6.47 -0.89 9.44
C GLU A 77 6.00 0.26 8.55
N ALA A 78 5.54 1.37 9.13
CA ALA A 78 5.17 2.56 8.39
C ALA A 78 6.36 3.16 7.62
N GLU A 79 7.54 3.27 8.25
CA GLU A 79 8.76 3.70 7.58
C GLU A 79 9.12 2.77 6.41
N ALA A 80 9.06 1.45 6.62
CA ALA A 80 9.32 0.46 5.58
C ALA A 80 8.33 0.57 4.41
N ILE A 81 7.04 0.79 4.69
CA ILE A 81 6.01 1.00 3.66
C ILE A 81 6.32 2.26 2.84
N ILE A 82 6.71 3.36 3.50
CA ILE A 82 7.04 4.61 2.80
C ILE A 82 8.27 4.44 1.90
N GLU A 83 9.31 3.78 2.39
CA GLU A 83 10.52 3.54 1.61
C GLU A 83 10.27 2.59 0.44
N GLN A 84 9.49 1.52 0.64
CA GLN A 84 9.05 0.65 -0.46
C GLN A 84 8.21 1.40 -1.49
N ALA A 85 7.27 2.24 -1.06
CA ALA A 85 6.44 3.02 -1.97
C ALA A 85 7.27 4.03 -2.78
N ARG A 86 8.29 4.65 -2.18
CA ARG A 86 9.23 5.54 -2.88
C ARG A 86 10.05 4.78 -3.92
N ALA A 87 10.65 3.66 -3.54
CA ALA A 87 11.43 2.84 -4.46
C ALA A 87 10.59 2.32 -5.63
N GLU A 88 9.35 1.90 -5.36
CA GLU A 88 8.41 1.45 -6.38
C GLU A 88 7.99 2.61 -7.31
N ALA A 89 7.72 3.79 -6.75
CA ALA A 89 7.38 4.97 -7.54
C ALA A 89 8.54 5.40 -8.46
N GLU A 90 9.78 5.37 -7.97
CA GLU A 90 10.97 5.68 -8.78
C GLU A 90 11.14 4.64 -9.90
N ARG A 91 11.04 3.34 -9.59
CA ARG A 91 11.10 2.27 -10.59
C ARG A 91 10.02 2.43 -11.65
N LEU A 92 8.79 2.72 -11.25
CA LEU A 92 7.67 2.91 -12.16
C LEU A 92 7.87 4.15 -13.03
N ALA A 93 8.42 5.23 -12.47
CA ALA A 93 8.73 6.44 -13.23
C ALA A 93 9.78 6.15 -14.31
N ASP A 94 10.86 5.44 -13.97
CA ASP A 94 11.90 5.05 -14.91
C ASP A 94 11.37 4.13 -16.02
N GLU A 95 10.59 3.11 -15.66
CA GLU A 95 9.97 2.19 -16.62
C GLU A 95 9.01 2.93 -17.55
N THR A 96 8.18 3.82 -17.00
CA THR A 96 7.23 4.63 -17.78
C THR A 96 7.97 5.59 -18.70
N GLN A 97 9.06 6.21 -18.25
CA GLN A 97 9.87 7.10 -19.06
C GLN A 97 10.52 6.35 -20.22
N ALA A 98 11.08 5.16 -19.97
CA ALA A 98 11.65 4.31 -21.01
C ALA A 98 10.58 3.87 -22.03
N ALA A 99 9.40 3.45 -21.55
CA ALA A 99 8.30 3.05 -22.41
C ALA A 99 7.77 4.22 -23.27
N LEU A 100 7.67 5.43 -22.69
CA LEU A 100 7.28 6.64 -23.40
C LEU A 100 8.32 7.03 -24.46
N ALA A 101 9.61 7.00 -24.13
CA ALA A 101 10.67 7.27 -25.10
C ALA A 101 10.60 6.34 -26.31
N GLN A 102 10.43 5.03 -26.06
CA GLN A 102 10.23 4.06 -27.14
C GLN A 102 8.94 4.29 -27.94
N GLN A 103 7.84 4.69 -27.28
CA GLN A 103 6.60 5.03 -27.99
C GLN A 103 6.78 6.24 -28.90
N VAL A 104 7.44 7.28 -28.40
CA VAL A 104 7.75 8.49 -29.18
C VAL A 104 8.61 8.12 -30.38
N GLU A 105 9.71 7.38 -30.18
CA GLU A 105 10.58 6.95 -31.28
C GLU A 105 9.83 6.13 -32.34
N ARG A 106 8.99 5.18 -31.92
CA ARG A 106 8.13 4.42 -32.86
C ARG A 106 7.18 5.33 -33.63
N ARG A 107 6.53 6.29 -32.94
CA ARG A 107 5.62 7.23 -33.60
C ARG A 107 6.33 8.15 -34.57
N THR A 108 7.53 8.62 -34.23
CA THR A 108 8.36 9.43 -35.12
C THR A 108 8.72 8.66 -36.38
N ARG A 109 9.22 7.43 -36.25
CA ARG A 109 9.52 6.57 -37.42
C ARG A 109 8.30 6.32 -38.30
N LEU A 110 7.15 6.00 -37.70
CA LEU A 110 5.90 5.83 -38.46
C LEU A 110 5.46 7.11 -39.17
N ALA A 111 5.70 8.29 -38.58
CA ALA A 111 5.40 9.56 -39.22
C ALA A 111 6.36 9.84 -40.38
N GLU A 112 7.66 9.59 -40.21
CA GLU A 112 8.68 9.71 -41.26
C GLU A 112 8.38 8.76 -42.43
N GLU A 113 8.03 7.50 -42.16
CA GLU A 113 7.63 6.53 -43.18
C GLU A 113 6.39 7.01 -43.96
N LYS A 114 5.38 7.54 -43.27
CA LYS A 114 4.18 8.10 -43.92
C LYS A 114 4.50 9.33 -44.76
N ILE A 115 5.39 10.21 -44.29
CA ILE A 115 5.83 11.38 -45.06
C ILE A 115 6.54 10.91 -46.33
N GLY A 116 7.48 9.97 -46.23
CA GLY A 116 8.18 9.42 -47.40
C GLY A 116 7.23 8.76 -48.40
N GLN A 117 6.22 8.02 -47.93
CA GLN A 117 5.18 7.47 -48.81
C GLN A 117 4.37 8.56 -49.52
N ALA A 118 3.96 9.61 -48.78
CA ALA A 118 3.23 10.74 -49.34
C ALA A 118 4.06 11.53 -50.36
N GLU A 119 5.35 11.71 -50.13
CA GLU A 119 6.28 12.35 -51.08
C GLU A 119 6.38 11.56 -52.38
N VAL A 120 6.55 10.24 -52.31
CA VAL A 120 6.60 9.38 -53.49
C VAL A 120 5.28 9.45 -54.26
N GLN A 121 4.15 9.41 -53.57
CA GLN A 121 2.83 9.51 -54.18
C GLN A 121 2.62 10.87 -54.87
N ALA A 122 2.97 11.97 -54.20
CA ALA A 122 2.89 13.32 -54.77
C ALA A 122 3.79 13.48 -56.00
N LEU A 123 5.00 12.92 -55.98
CA LEU A 123 5.91 12.94 -57.13
C LEU A 123 5.33 12.17 -58.33
N GLN A 124 4.71 11.02 -58.08
CA GLN A 124 4.02 10.25 -59.12
C GLN A 124 2.84 11.03 -59.71
N GLU A 125 2.05 11.69 -58.87
CA GLU A 125 0.91 12.51 -59.29
C GLU A 125 1.35 13.70 -60.16
N VAL A 126 2.40 14.42 -59.75
CA VAL A 126 2.98 15.52 -60.55
C VAL A 126 3.48 15.03 -61.91
N ARG A 127 4.14 13.86 -61.95
CA ARG A 127 4.60 13.25 -63.20
C ARG A 127 3.45 12.86 -64.12
N ALA A 128 2.37 12.32 -63.57
CA ALA A 128 1.16 11.99 -64.33
C ALA A 128 0.54 13.25 -64.94
N ILE A 129 0.35 14.31 -64.14
CA ILE A 129 -0.16 15.60 -64.60
C ILE A 129 0.73 16.19 -65.70
N ALA A 130 2.05 16.15 -65.53
CA ALA A 130 2.99 16.64 -66.55
C ALA A 130 2.89 15.84 -67.86
N ALA A 131 2.73 14.52 -67.79
CA ALA A 131 2.53 13.67 -68.95
C ALA A 131 1.20 14.01 -69.67
N ASP A 132 0.12 14.19 -68.91
CA ASP A 132 -1.19 14.55 -69.46
C ASP A 132 -1.15 15.92 -70.16
N VAL A 133 -0.50 16.91 -69.55
CA VAL A 133 -0.31 18.25 -70.15
C VAL A 133 0.55 18.16 -71.41
N ALA A 134 1.62 17.37 -71.41
CA ALA A 134 2.48 17.19 -72.57
C ALA A 134 1.72 16.51 -73.74
N VAL A 135 0.91 15.48 -73.45
CA VAL A 135 0.06 14.81 -74.44
C VAL A 135 -1.00 15.78 -74.99
N ALA A 136 -1.65 16.57 -74.12
CA ALA A 136 -2.63 17.56 -74.55
C ALA A 136 -2.00 18.66 -75.44
N ALA A 137 -0.80 19.14 -75.09
CA ALA A 137 -0.06 20.10 -75.90
C ALA A 137 0.36 19.51 -77.26
N ALA A 138 0.88 18.27 -77.26
CA ALA A 138 1.25 17.57 -78.50
C ALA A 138 0.04 17.37 -79.42
N ARG A 139 -1.11 16.96 -78.85
CA ARG A 139 -2.38 16.84 -79.59
C ARG A 139 -2.78 18.16 -80.24
N ARG A 140 -2.72 19.27 -79.50
CA ARG A 140 -3.07 20.59 -80.00
C ARG A 140 -2.15 21.05 -81.13
N ILE A 141 -0.84 20.81 -81.01
CA ILE A 141 0.13 21.11 -82.08
C ILE A 141 -0.14 20.26 -83.32
N ILE A 142 -0.48 18.97 -83.16
CA ILE A 142 -0.85 18.10 -84.27
C ILE A 142 -2.10 18.64 -84.95
N GLU A 143 -3.16 18.96 -84.20
CA GLU A 143 -4.40 19.55 -84.74
C GLU A 143 -4.15 20.88 -85.49
N GLU A 144 -3.25 21.75 -85.00
CA GLU A 144 -2.90 23.01 -85.67
C GLU A 144 -2.02 22.83 -86.93
N LYS A 145 -1.21 21.76 -87.02
CA LYS A 145 -0.25 21.54 -88.12
C LYS A 145 -0.68 20.51 -89.15
N LEU A 146 -1.79 19.82 -88.91
CA LEU A 146 -2.33 18.81 -89.81
C LEU A 146 -3.04 19.51 -90.99
N ASP A 147 -2.41 19.47 -92.16
CA ASP A 147 -3.04 19.79 -93.44
C ASP A 147 -3.39 18.50 -94.20
N ASP A 148 -4.30 18.56 -95.17
CA ASP A 148 -4.79 17.39 -95.93
C ASP A 148 -3.65 16.60 -96.60
N THR A 149 -2.58 17.30 -97.01
CA THR A 149 -1.37 16.70 -97.61
C THR A 149 -0.57 15.89 -96.59
N LYS A 150 -0.34 16.43 -95.37
CA LYS A 150 0.36 15.74 -94.29
C LYS A 150 -0.45 14.57 -93.73
N ALA A 151 -1.77 14.69 -93.67
CA ALA A 151 -2.65 13.60 -93.27
C ALA A 151 -2.56 12.41 -94.22
N THR A 152 -2.57 12.68 -95.54
CA THR A 152 -2.42 11.63 -96.56
C THR A 152 -1.05 10.95 -96.49
N GLN A 153 0.03 11.72 -96.31
CA GLN A 153 1.39 11.16 -96.12
C GLN A 153 1.51 10.30 -94.85
N LEU A 154 0.84 10.66 -93.75
CA LEU A 154 0.83 9.85 -92.53
C LEU A 154 0.09 8.51 -92.72
N ILE A 155 -0.99 8.50 -93.49
CA ILE A 155 -1.73 7.28 -93.84
C ILE A 155 -0.86 6.35 -94.67
N ASP A 156 -0.23 6.85 -95.73
CA ASP A 156 0.67 6.06 -96.58
C ASP A 156 1.85 5.48 -95.79
N LYS A 157 2.42 6.26 -94.88
CA LYS A 157 3.52 5.82 -94.00
C LYS A 157 3.08 4.76 -92.99
N SER A 158 1.87 4.89 -92.44
CA SER A 158 1.29 3.90 -91.52
C SER A 158 0.98 2.58 -92.24
N ILE A 159 0.45 2.65 -93.47
CA ILE A 159 0.23 1.47 -94.32
C ILE A 159 1.57 0.78 -94.65
N ALA A 160 2.62 1.54 -94.93
CA ALA A 160 3.95 1.00 -95.17
C ALA A 160 4.56 0.33 -93.92
N GLU A 161 4.41 0.91 -92.73
CA GLU A 161 4.88 0.32 -91.46
C GLU A 161 4.14 -0.97 -91.10
N VAL A 162 2.82 -1.00 -91.27
CA VAL A 162 2.01 -2.21 -91.05
C VAL A 162 2.44 -3.31 -92.03
N LYS A 163 2.65 -2.97 -93.30
CA LYS A 163 3.18 -3.90 -94.30
C LYS A 163 4.58 -4.42 -93.95
N ALA A 164 5.45 -3.58 -93.37
CA ALA A 164 6.79 -3.97 -92.96
C ALA A 164 6.84 -4.83 -91.67
N LYS A 165 5.82 -4.79 -90.81
CA LYS A 165 5.68 -5.67 -89.63
C LYS A 165 4.93 -6.99 -89.92
N LEU A 166 4.29 -7.09 -91.08
CA LEU A 166 3.53 -8.28 -91.53
C LEU A 166 4.26 -9.14 -92.57
N HIS A 167 5.48 -8.74 -92.96
CA HIS A 167 6.46 -9.57 -93.64
C HIS A 167 7.58 -9.95 -92.67
#